data_AF-A0A553RMD7-F1
#
_entry.id   AF-A0A553RMD7-F1
#
_cell.length_a   1.000
_cell.length_b   1.000
_cell.length_c   1.000
_cell.angle_alpha   90.00
_cell.angle_beta   90.00
_cell.angle_gamma   90.00
#
_symmetry.space_group_name_H-M   'P 1'
#
loop_
_entity.id
_entity.type
_entity.pdbx_description
1 polymer ?
#
loop_
_entity_poly.entity_id
_entity_poly.type
_entity_poly.pdbx_seq_one_letter_code
_entity_poly.pdbx_strand_id
1 'polypeptide(L)'
;AFSAVYTFGPTFRAENSQSRRHLAEFYMVEAEVAFTESLEDLMKVIEGLFTSATEHVLSHCAEDVDLFHKYVTPGHRENLDHMLKRKFVV
;
A
#
# COMPACT_ATOMS: atom_id res chain seq x y z
N ALA A 1 -16.87 -17.09 -14.78
CA ALA A 1 -16.66 -16.16 -13.66
C ALA A 1 -15.20 -15.70 -13.67
N PHE A 2 -14.89 -14.53 -13.09
CA PHE A 2 -13.51 -13.99 -13.02
C PHE A 2 -12.73 -14.62 -11.86
N SER A 3 -11.48 -15.02 -12.11
CA SER A 3 -10.63 -15.70 -11.12
C SER A 3 -9.72 -14.76 -10.33
N ALA A 4 -9.59 -13.51 -10.76
CA ALA A 4 -8.92 -12.45 -10.03
C ALA A 4 -9.70 -11.17 -10.24
N VAL A 5 -10.06 -10.49 -9.17
CA VAL A 5 -10.86 -9.26 -9.18
C VAL A 5 -10.31 -8.27 -8.15
N TYR A 6 -10.57 -6.99 -8.36
CA TYR A 6 -10.30 -5.96 -7.37
C TYR A 6 -11.42 -4.91 -7.36
N THR A 7 -11.58 -4.27 -6.21
CA THR A 7 -12.42 -3.07 -6.04
C THR A 7 -11.52 -1.90 -5.66
N PHE A 8 -11.92 -0.72 -6.12
CA PHE A 8 -11.42 0.56 -5.62
C PHE A 8 -12.65 1.41 -5.36
N GLY A 9 -13.01 1.59 -4.10
CA GLY A 9 -14.26 2.26 -3.77
C GLY A 9 -14.33 2.78 -2.35
N PRO A 10 -15.39 3.56 -2.04
CA PRO A 10 -15.62 4.05 -0.70
C PRO A 10 -16.04 2.92 0.24
N THR A 11 -15.51 2.96 1.45
CA THR A 11 -15.82 2.07 2.56
C THR A 11 -16.21 2.91 3.78
N PHE A 12 -17.17 2.41 4.55
CA PHE A 12 -17.75 3.12 5.67
C PHE A 12 -17.54 2.33 6.96
N ARG A 13 -17.16 3.04 8.03
CA ARG A 13 -17.12 2.49 9.39
C ARG A 13 -18.07 3.28 10.28
N ALA A 14 -18.99 2.56 10.92
CA ALA A 14 -19.99 3.14 11.82
C ALA A 14 -19.50 3.24 13.28
N GLU A 15 -18.23 2.94 13.54
CA GLU A 15 -17.65 2.98 14.89
C GLU A 15 -17.47 4.43 15.39
N ASN A 16 -17.80 4.68 16.65
CA ASN A 16 -17.59 6.01 17.26
C ASN A 16 -16.13 6.18 17.70
N SER A 17 -15.23 6.36 16.74
CA SER A 17 -13.79 6.54 16.97
C SER A 17 -13.32 7.90 16.47
N GLN A 18 -12.99 8.81 17.38
CA GLN A 18 -12.59 10.19 17.08
C GLN A 18 -11.07 10.39 17.17
N SER A 19 -10.28 9.42 16.69
CA SER A 19 -8.83 9.52 16.69
C SER A 19 -8.33 10.27 15.44
N ARG A 20 -7.11 10.82 15.49
CA ARG A 20 -6.47 11.47 14.33
C ARG A 20 -6.17 10.51 13.15
N ARG A 21 -6.39 9.20 13.32
CA ARG A 21 -6.09 8.16 12.32
C ARG A 21 -7.33 7.41 11.82
N HIS A 22 -8.53 7.72 12.32
CA HIS A 22 -9.75 7.03 11.92
C HIS A 22 -10.68 7.98 11.19
N LEU A 23 -11.20 7.51 10.05
CA LEU A 23 -12.22 8.19 9.26
C LEU A 23 -13.46 7.30 9.19
N ALA A 24 -14.65 7.91 9.23
CA ALA A 24 -15.92 7.19 9.07
C ALA A 24 -16.16 6.77 7.61
N GLU A 25 -15.57 7.49 6.65
CA GLU A 25 -15.58 7.20 5.21
C GLU A 25 -14.16 7.33 4.69
N PHE A 26 -13.68 6.32 3.95
CA PHE A 26 -12.36 6.30 3.32
C PHE A 26 -12.39 5.34 2.11
N TYR A 27 -11.37 5.41 1.26
CA TYR A 27 -11.27 4.50 0.12
C TYR A 27 -10.45 3.26 0.48
N MET A 28 -10.95 2.11 0.04
CA MET A 28 -10.23 0.84 0.08
C MET A 28 -9.89 0.38 -1.32
N VAL A 29 -8.73 -0.28 -1.42
CA VAL A 29 -8.37 -1.13 -2.55
C VAL A 29 -8.40 -2.55 -2.02
N GLU A 30 -9.30 -3.38 -2.55
CA GLU A 30 -9.51 -4.75 -2.09
C GLU A 30 -9.33 -5.69 -3.28
N ALA A 31 -8.56 -6.77 -3.10
CA ALA A 31 -8.31 -7.75 -4.15
C ALA A 31 -8.72 -9.14 -3.68
N GLU A 32 -9.34 -9.90 -4.56
CA GLU A 32 -9.73 -11.30 -4.31
C GLU A 32 -9.26 -12.18 -5.46
N VAL A 33 -8.59 -13.28 -5.10
CA VAL A 33 -7.97 -14.21 -6.06
C VAL A 33 -8.48 -15.62 -5.75
N ALA A 34 -9.09 -16.26 -6.74
CA ALA A 34 -9.55 -17.63 -6.66
C ALA A 34 -8.39 -18.61 -6.86
N PHE A 35 -8.57 -19.84 -6.38
CA PHE A 35 -7.61 -20.95 -6.54
C PHE A 35 -6.24 -20.71 -5.90
N THR A 36 -6.16 -19.89 -4.86
CA THR A 36 -4.96 -19.77 -4.02
C THR A 36 -4.76 -21.07 -3.25
N GLU A 37 -3.53 -21.58 -3.21
CA GLU A 37 -3.20 -22.81 -2.49
C GLU A 37 -2.79 -22.52 -1.04
N SER A 38 -2.26 -21.32 -0.80
CA SER A 38 -1.82 -20.88 0.51
C SER A 38 -1.92 -19.37 0.69
N LEU A 39 -1.74 -18.90 1.93
CA LEU A 39 -1.76 -17.47 2.25
C LEU A 39 -0.63 -16.71 1.53
N GLU A 40 0.49 -17.39 1.29
CA GLU A 40 1.65 -16.85 0.59
C GLU A 40 1.31 -16.38 -0.83
N ASP A 41 0.30 -16.95 -1.49
CA ASP A 41 -0.13 -16.51 -2.81
C ASP A 41 -0.78 -15.13 -2.78
N LEU A 42 -1.64 -14.87 -1.78
CA LEU A 42 -2.24 -13.55 -1.56
C LEU A 42 -1.18 -12.53 -1.13
N MET A 43 -0.24 -12.94 -0.26
CA MET A 43 0.83 -12.06 0.20
C MET A 43 1.73 -11.58 -0.95
N LYS A 44 2.08 -12.44 -1.91
CA LYS A 44 2.86 -12.04 -3.10
C LYS A 44 2.14 -10.95 -3.90
N VAL A 45 0.81 -11.05 -4.03
CA VAL A 45 0.00 -10.05 -4.73
C VAL A 45 0.04 -8.71 -3.99
N ILE A 46 -0.14 -8.73 -2.67
CA ILE A 46 -0.11 -7.51 -1.85
C ILE A 46 1.29 -6.88 -1.83
N GLU A 47 2.35 -7.67 -1.65
CA GLU A 47 3.74 -7.19 -1.72
C GLU A 47 4.04 -6.57 -3.07
N GLY A 48 3.63 -7.21 -4.17
CA GLY A 48 3.77 -6.67 -5.52
C GLY A 48 3.03 -5.35 -5.71
N LEU A 49 1.81 -5.23 -5.19
CA LEU A 49 1.03 -3.99 -5.24
C LEU A 49 1.76 -2.85 -4.51
N PHE A 50 2.22 -3.08 -3.28
CA PHE A 50 2.91 -2.06 -2.48
C PHE A 50 4.22 -1.63 -3.13
N THR A 51 5.07 -2.57 -3.55
CA THR A 51 6.37 -2.27 -4.16
C THR A 51 6.18 -1.54 -5.48
N SER A 52 5.29 -2.02 -6.36
CA SER A 52 5.03 -1.39 -7.66
C SER A 52 4.46 0.03 -7.52
N ALA A 53 3.47 0.24 -6.65
CA ALA A 53 2.91 1.57 -6.42
C ALA A 53 3.95 2.54 -5.84
N THR A 54 4.78 2.07 -4.92
CA THR A 54 5.83 2.89 -4.31
C THR A 54 6.90 3.27 -5.34
N GLU A 55 7.40 2.31 -6.12
CA GLU A 55 8.37 2.56 -7.19
C GLU A 55 7.81 3.52 -8.25
N HIS A 56 6.52 3.41 -8.57
CA HIS A 56 5.84 4.31 -9.50
C HIS A 56 5.87 5.77 -8.99
N VAL A 57 5.52 5.99 -7.72
CA VAL A 57 5.57 7.32 -7.10
C VAL A 57 7.02 7.86 -7.07
N LEU A 58 7.99 7.03 -6.67
CA LEU A 58 9.40 7.44 -6.60
C LEU A 58 9.98 7.83 -7.96
N SER A 59 9.53 7.18 -9.05
CA SER A 59 10.03 7.43 -10.40
C SER A 59 9.30 8.55 -11.13
N HIS A 60 8.04 8.83 -10.80
CA HIS A 60 7.21 9.81 -11.52
C HIS A 60 6.93 11.10 -10.73
N CYS A 61 7.18 11.12 -9.41
CA CYS A 61 6.88 12.25 -8.52
C CYS A 61 8.13 12.70 -7.73
N ALA A 62 9.30 12.76 -8.38
CA ALA A 62 10.58 13.01 -7.71
C ALA A 62 10.61 14.32 -6.90
N GLU A 63 10.04 15.41 -7.44
CA GLU A 63 10.01 16.72 -6.76
C GLU A 63 9.21 16.67 -5.44
N ASP A 64 8.03 16.04 -5.47
CA ASP A 64 7.19 15.86 -4.29
C ASP A 64 7.88 14.97 -3.25
N VAL A 65 8.48 13.85 -3.71
CA VAL A 65 9.22 12.95 -2.83
C VAL A 65 10.39 13.65 -2.15
N ASP A 66 11.12 14.50 -2.88
CA ASP A 66 12.24 15.29 -2.33
C ASP A 66 11.76 16.29 -1.28
N LEU A 67 10.59 16.90 -1.47
CA LEU A 67 9.97 17.77 -0.47
C LEU A 67 9.69 17.03 0.83
N PHE A 68 9.13 15.82 0.75
CA PHE A 68 8.85 14.99 1.93
C PHE A 68 10.13 14.58 2.65
N HIS A 69 11.16 14.16 1.92
CA HIS A 69 12.46 13.85 2.51
C HIS A 69 13.12 15.08 3.16
N LYS A 70 12.83 16.29 2.70
CA LYS A 70 13.39 17.51 3.29
C LYS A 70 12.64 17.98 4.54
N TYR A 71 11.31 17.87 4.54
CA TYR A 71 10.48 18.56 5.54
C TYR A 71 9.65 17.65 6.46
N VAL A 72 9.34 16.42 6.03
CA VAL A 72 8.45 15.51 6.77
C VAL A 72 9.25 14.36 7.38
N THR A 73 10.13 13.73 6.60
CA THR A 73 10.92 12.56 7.02
C THR A 73 12.40 12.65 6.60
N PRO A 74 13.19 13.58 7.17
CA PRO A 74 14.64 13.63 6.93
C PRO A 74 15.34 12.31 7.27
N GLY A 75 16.21 11.85 6.37
CA GLY A 75 16.99 10.61 6.55
C GLY A 75 16.24 9.30 6.32
N HIS A 76 15.00 9.33 5.83
CA HIS A 76 14.22 8.09 5.59
C HIS A 76 14.44 7.45 4.21
N ARG A 77 15.15 8.12 3.30
CA ARG A 77 15.37 7.62 1.93
C ARG A 77 16.04 6.25 1.92
N GLU A 78 17.09 6.07 2.72
CA GLU A 78 17.81 4.79 2.79
C GLU A 78 16.91 3.67 3.34
N ASN A 79 16.08 3.95 4.34
CA ASN A 79 15.13 2.98 4.88
C ASN A 79 14.10 2.54 3.82
N LEU A 80 13.62 3.47 3.00
CA LEU A 80 12.70 3.18 1.91
C LEU A 80 13.36 2.29 0.85
N ASP A 81 14.58 2.62 0.45
CA ASP A 81 15.35 1.79 -0.49
C ASP A 81 15.63 0.39 0.07
N HIS A 82 15.92 0.28 1.37
CA HIS A 82 16.09 -1.01 2.03
C HIS A 82 14.78 -1.82 2.09
N MET A 83 13.65 -1.16 2.30
CA MET A 83 12.33 -1.80 2.31
C MET A 83 12.00 -2.37 0.92
N LEU A 84 12.20 -1.61 -0.15
CA LEU A 84 11.89 -2.05 -1.52
C LEU A 84 12.79 -3.19 -2.01
N LYS A 85 14.04 -3.25 -1.53
CA LYS A 85 15.01 -4.30 -1.94
C LYS A 85 14.84 -5.61 -1.16
N ARG A 86 14.14 -5.59 -0.03
CA ARG A 86 13.96 -6.78 0.82
C ARG A 86 12.63 -7.43 0.49
N LYS A 87 12.64 -8.76 0.38
CA LYS A 87 11.38 -9.52 0.41
C LYS A 87 10.71 -9.30 1.74
N PHE A 88 9.40 -9.11 1.71
CA PHE A 88 8.59 -9.00 2.90
C PHE A 88 8.67 -10.36 3.61
N VAL A 89 9.22 -10.35 4.82
CA VAL A 89 9.29 -11.56 5.64
C VAL A 89 7.94 -11.71 6.32
N VAL A 90 7.30 -12.85 6.11
CA VAL A 90 6.12 -13.28 6.87
C VAL A 90 6.48 -14.52 7.66
#